data_AF-A0A5C9B5U6-F1
#
_entry.id   AF-A0A5C9B5U6-F1
#
_cell.length_a   1.000
_cell.length_b   1.000
_cell.length_c   1.000
_cell.angle_alpha   90.00
_cell.angle_beta   90.00
_cell.angle_gamma   90.00
#
_symmetry.space_group_name_H-M   'P 1'
#
loop_
_entity.id
_entity.type
_entity.pdbx_description
1 polymer ?
#
loop_
_entity_poly.entity_id
_entity_poly.type
_entity_poly.pdbx_seq_one_letter_code
_entity_poly.pdbx_strand_id
1 'polypeptide(L)'
;MRKHQCATCASPCAVPRRTAHHTDWKFGLALGAAMSLVLAVAVTALTALMNQAMAADAPGAERQRELTRFVRQECGFCHGLRLTGGLGTPLTASALADKPAEALEATILHGRTGTAMPGWAPHLSENDTRWIVSELLKGFPE
;
A
#
# COMPACT_ATOMS: atom_id res chain seq x y z
N MET A 1 65.25 38.59 -76.93
CA MET A 1 65.17 37.22 -76.37
C MET A 1 63.97 37.13 -75.43
N ARG A 2 63.02 36.19 -75.68
CA ARG A 2 62.23 35.36 -74.72
C ARG A 2 61.67 36.04 -73.43
N LYS A 3 60.39 36.00 -73.03
CA LYS A 3 59.15 35.24 -73.35
C LYS A 3 57.97 36.06 -72.79
N HIS A 4 56.86 36.21 -73.53
CA HIS A 4 55.57 36.56 -72.93
C HIS A 4 54.73 35.29 -72.82
N GLN A 5 54.52 34.81 -71.59
CA GLN A 5 53.61 33.71 -71.28
C GLN A 5 52.24 34.31 -70.98
N CYS A 6 51.28 34.06 -71.87
CA CYS A 6 49.87 34.34 -71.65
C CYS A 6 49.27 33.11 -70.96
N ALA A 7 48.92 33.24 -69.68
CA ALA A 7 48.27 32.19 -68.91
C ALA A 7 46.75 32.30 -69.09
N THR A 8 46.15 31.38 -69.84
CA THR A 8 44.69 31.16 -69.85
C THR A 8 44.36 30.11 -68.79
N CYS A 9 43.79 30.55 -67.66
CA CYS A 9 43.18 29.66 -66.67
C CYS A 9 41.75 29.34 -67.11
N ALA A 10 41.49 28.07 -67.36
CA ALA A 10 40.14 27.50 -67.45
C ALA A 10 39.57 27.34 -66.02
N SER A 11 38.38 27.87 -65.77
CA SER A 11 37.64 27.63 -64.51
C SER A 11 36.39 26.79 -64.81
N PRO A 12 36.18 25.66 -64.11
CA PRO A 12 34.96 24.87 -64.26
C PRO A 12 33.81 25.45 -63.40
N CYS A 13 32.59 25.32 -63.89
CA CYS A 13 31.35 25.60 -63.15
C CYS A 13 31.30 24.82 -61.83
N ALA A 14 31.18 25.53 -60.71
CA ALA A 14 30.92 24.93 -59.41
C ALA A 14 29.41 24.70 -59.23
N VAL A 15 28.99 23.43 -59.15
CA VAL A 15 27.64 23.06 -58.67
C VAL A 15 27.65 23.07 -57.14
N PRO A 16 26.71 23.76 -56.46
CA PRO A 16 26.68 23.73 -55.00
C PRO A 16 26.23 22.35 -54.50
N ARG A 17 27.06 21.73 -53.65
CA ARG A 17 26.71 20.50 -52.92
C ARG A 17 25.64 20.84 -51.89
N ARG A 18 24.44 20.29 -52.08
CA ARG A 18 23.36 20.31 -51.10
C ARG A 18 23.80 19.50 -49.87
N THR A 19 24.04 20.16 -48.74
CA THR A 19 24.31 19.48 -47.46
C THR A 19 23.04 18.80 -46.97
N ALA A 20 23.04 17.48 -46.91
CA ALA A 20 21.98 16.73 -46.27
C ALA A 20 22.03 17.00 -44.76
N HIS A 21 21.01 17.67 -44.22
CA HIS A 21 20.75 17.64 -42.79
C HIS A 21 20.33 16.21 -42.44
N HIS A 22 21.30 15.40 -42.01
CA HIS A 22 21.02 14.18 -41.24
C HIS A 22 20.50 14.65 -39.88
N THR A 23 19.21 14.98 -39.81
CA THR A 23 18.54 15.06 -38.52
C THR A 23 18.46 13.62 -38.03
N ASP A 24 19.42 13.25 -37.20
CA ASP A 24 19.57 11.91 -36.66
C ASP A 24 18.38 11.59 -35.75
N TRP A 25 17.29 11.14 -36.35
CA TRP A 25 16.01 10.80 -35.69
C TRP A 25 16.19 9.80 -34.53
N LYS A 26 17.31 9.06 -34.54
CA LYS A 26 17.74 8.13 -33.50
C LYS A 26 17.99 8.82 -32.17
N PHE A 27 18.49 10.07 -32.17
CA PHE A 27 18.62 10.85 -30.93
C PHE A 27 17.25 11.31 -30.41
N GLY A 28 16.32 11.64 -31.29
CA GLY A 28 14.94 12.00 -30.91
C GLY A 28 14.19 10.83 -30.24
N LEU A 29 14.36 9.61 -30.76
CA LEU A 29 13.77 8.40 -30.17
C LEU A 29 14.41 8.02 -28.83
N ALA A 30 15.73 8.15 -28.69
CA ALA A 30 16.44 7.83 -27.46
C ALA A 30 16.09 8.81 -26.32
N LEU A 31 16.00 10.11 -26.61
CA LEU A 31 15.57 11.15 -25.66
C LEU A 31 14.09 10.98 -25.28
N GLY A 32 13.23 10.64 -26.24
CA GLY A 32 11.81 10.35 -25.99
C GLY A 32 11.61 9.14 -25.08
N ALA A 33 12.31 8.04 -25.35
CA ALA A 33 12.24 6.82 -24.54
C ALA A 33 12.77 7.02 -23.11
N ALA A 34 13.86 7.79 -22.94
CA ALA A 34 14.38 8.13 -21.62
C ALA A 34 13.40 8.99 -20.81
N MET A 35 12.76 9.97 -21.45
CA MET A 35 11.75 10.82 -20.81
C MET A 35 10.51 10.02 -20.38
N SER A 36 10.03 9.10 -21.23
CA SER A 36 8.91 8.22 -20.91
C SER A 36 9.23 7.26 -19.76
N LEU A 37 10.46 6.75 -19.68
CA LEU A 37 10.88 5.87 -18.58
C LEU A 37 10.98 6.64 -17.25
N VAL A 38 11.53 7.85 -17.26
CA VAL A 38 11.59 8.71 -16.06
C VAL A 38 10.19 9.07 -15.57
N LEU A 39 9.28 9.40 -16.47
CA LEU A 39 7.90 9.71 -16.12
C LEU A 39 7.17 8.49 -15.54
N ALA A 40 7.35 7.31 -16.13
CA ALA A 40 6.77 6.07 -15.62
C ALA A 40 7.29 5.73 -14.22
N VAL A 41 8.61 5.84 -13.99
CA VAL A 41 9.22 5.61 -12.67
C VAL A 41 8.69 6.63 -11.65
N ALA A 42 8.61 7.91 -12.01
CA ALA A 42 8.06 8.95 -11.14
C ALA A 42 6.59 8.69 -10.76
N VAL A 43 5.76 8.28 -11.72
CA VAL A 43 4.35 7.91 -11.47
C VAL A 43 4.25 6.70 -10.56
N THR A 44 5.04 5.64 -10.80
CA THR A 44 5.04 4.45 -9.92
C THR A 44 5.50 4.77 -8.50
N ALA A 45 6.51 5.63 -8.33
CA ALA A 45 6.98 6.08 -7.03
C ALA A 45 5.90 6.89 -6.29
N LEU A 46 5.21 7.79 -7.01
CA LEU A 46 4.13 8.60 -6.44
C LEU A 46 2.94 7.73 -5.98
N THR A 47 2.56 6.72 -6.77
CA THR A 47 1.50 5.76 -6.38
C THR A 47 1.89 4.91 -5.17
N ALA A 48 3.16 4.51 -5.04
CA ALA A 48 3.64 3.75 -3.88
C ALA A 48 3.60 4.57 -2.58
N LEU A 49 3.91 5.87 -2.64
CA LEU A 49 3.80 6.77 -1.48
C LEU A 49 2.34 6.96 -1.03
N MET A 50 1.39 7.08 -1.96
CA MET A 50 -0.04 7.21 -1.61
C MET A 50 -0.62 5.92 -0.99
N ASN A 51 -0.10 4.74 -1.35
CA ASN A 51 -0.58 3.46 -0.84
C ASN A 51 -0.24 3.21 0.65
N GLN A 52 0.72 3.95 1.22
CA GLN A 52 1.08 3.85 2.64
C GLN A 52 -0.01 4.47 3.55
N ALA A 53 -0.84 5.38 3.03
CA ALA A 53 -1.88 6.04 3.81
C ALA A 53 -3.12 5.16 4.07
N MET A 54 -3.27 4.04 3.34
CA MET A 54 -4.38 3.10 3.50
C MET A 54 -4.05 1.90 4.40
N ALA A 55 -2.80 1.76 4.85
CA ALA A 55 -2.36 0.65 5.72
C ALA A 55 -2.49 0.95 7.22
N ALA A 56 -3.21 2.01 7.61
CA ALA A 56 -3.17 2.58 8.96
C ALA A 56 -4.20 2.02 9.96
N ASP A 57 -5.05 1.07 9.58
CA ASP A 57 -6.17 0.61 10.43
C ASP A 57 -5.92 -0.68 11.22
N ALA A 58 -4.76 -1.33 11.08
CA ALA A 58 -4.42 -2.50 11.90
C ALA A 58 -3.37 -2.14 12.96
N PRO A 59 -3.54 -2.55 14.23
CA PRO A 59 -2.48 -2.46 15.22
C PRO A 59 -1.20 -3.12 14.72
N GLY A 60 -0.03 -2.59 15.09
CA GLY A 60 1.25 -3.20 14.74
C GLY A 60 1.39 -4.63 15.28
N ALA A 61 2.23 -5.45 14.65
CA ALA A 61 2.33 -6.88 14.97
C ALA A 61 2.63 -7.18 16.45
N GLU A 62 3.39 -6.32 17.13
CA GLU A 62 3.61 -6.45 18.58
C GLU A 62 2.33 -6.24 19.38
N ARG A 63 1.60 -5.17 19.07
CA ARG A 63 0.30 -4.88 19.69
C ARG A 63 -0.70 -6.00 19.43
N GLN A 64 -0.75 -6.56 18.22
CA GLN A 64 -1.61 -7.72 17.91
C GLN A 64 -1.33 -8.91 18.84
N ARG A 65 -0.06 -9.22 19.12
CA ARG A 65 0.30 -10.29 20.08
C ARG A 65 -0.16 -9.98 21.50
N GLU A 66 -0.09 -8.71 21.92
CA GLU A 66 -0.63 -8.29 23.22
C GLU A 66 -2.15 -8.45 23.27
N LEU A 67 -2.85 -8.03 22.24
CA LEU A 67 -4.31 -8.14 22.14
C LEU A 67 -4.76 -9.61 22.12
N THR A 68 -4.04 -10.49 21.43
CA THR A 68 -4.31 -11.94 21.49
C THR A 68 -4.20 -12.45 22.93
N ARG A 69 -3.10 -12.12 23.64
CA ARG A 69 -2.94 -12.52 25.05
C ARG A 69 -4.04 -11.95 25.93
N PHE A 70 -4.37 -10.67 25.74
CA PHE A 70 -5.44 -9.99 26.45
C PHE A 70 -6.78 -10.73 26.30
N VAL A 71 -7.19 -11.05 25.07
CA VAL A 71 -8.45 -11.78 24.83
C VAL A 71 -8.43 -13.16 25.48
N ARG A 72 -7.30 -13.88 25.39
CA ARG A 72 -7.20 -15.23 25.97
C ARG A 72 -7.22 -15.21 27.51
N GLN A 73 -6.64 -14.19 28.13
CA GLN A 73 -6.57 -14.07 29.60
C GLN A 73 -7.87 -13.50 30.18
N GLU A 74 -8.35 -12.39 29.62
CA GLU A 74 -9.46 -11.63 30.18
C GLU A 74 -10.82 -12.16 29.71
N CYS A 75 -10.96 -12.46 28.41
CA CYS A 75 -12.21 -12.99 27.87
C CYS A 75 -12.31 -14.51 28.06
N GLY A 76 -11.18 -15.21 27.94
CA GLY A 76 -11.12 -16.67 28.04
C GLY A 76 -11.54 -17.22 29.41
N PHE A 77 -11.46 -16.43 30.48
CA PHE A 77 -11.96 -16.83 31.80
C PHE A 77 -13.45 -17.18 31.80
N CYS A 78 -14.28 -16.36 31.13
CA CYS A 78 -15.72 -16.60 31.02
C CYS A 78 -16.09 -17.39 29.77
N HIS A 79 -15.44 -17.10 28.64
CA HIS A 79 -15.78 -17.63 27.32
C HIS A 79 -14.99 -18.89 26.94
N GLY A 80 -14.19 -19.42 27.88
CA GLY A 80 -13.27 -20.54 27.67
C GLY A 80 -11.97 -20.09 27.01
N LEU A 81 -10.84 -20.70 27.36
CA LEU A 81 -9.53 -20.35 26.77
C LEU A 81 -9.48 -20.52 25.25
N ARG A 82 -10.31 -21.42 24.71
CA ARG A 82 -10.49 -21.64 23.26
C ARG A 82 -11.66 -20.84 22.66
N LEU A 83 -12.28 -19.96 23.43
CA LEU A 83 -13.43 -19.12 23.06
C LEU A 83 -14.69 -19.91 22.64
N THR A 84 -14.77 -21.19 22.99
CA THR A 84 -15.88 -22.09 22.68
C THR A 84 -17.05 -22.00 23.65
N GLY A 85 -17.01 -21.08 24.61
CA GLY A 85 -18.03 -20.89 25.64
C GLY A 85 -17.65 -21.51 26.98
N GLY A 86 -18.44 -21.16 28.00
CA GLY A 86 -18.26 -21.57 29.40
C GLY A 86 -19.34 -20.94 30.26
N LEU A 87 -18.95 -20.04 31.17
CA LEU A 87 -19.88 -19.18 31.88
C LEU A 87 -20.53 -18.15 30.93
N GLY A 88 -19.74 -17.67 29.97
CA GLY A 88 -20.18 -16.84 28.85
C GLY A 88 -20.50 -17.66 27.60
N THR A 89 -21.21 -17.04 26.67
CA THR A 89 -21.52 -17.61 25.35
C THR A 89 -20.24 -17.83 24.51
N PRO A 90 -20.20 -18.75 23.54
CA PRO A 90 -19.05 -18.84 22.64
C PRO A 90 -18.77 -17.52 21.90
N LEU A 91 -17.48 -17.24 21.66
CA LEU A 91 -16.98 -16.13 20.84
C LEU A 91 -16.30 -16.67 19.56
N THR A 92 -16.73 -17.84 19.08
CA THR A 92 -16.25 -18.42 17.82
C THR A 92 -16.84 -17.66 16.63
N ALA A 93 -16.13 -17.67 15.49
CA ALA A 93 -16.62 -17.09 14.24
C ALA A 93 -18.06 -17.52 13.91
N SER A 94 -18.36 -18.81 14.06
CA SER A 94 -19.70 -19.37 13.82
C SER A 94 -20.78 -18.82 14.77
N ALA A 95 -20.44 -18.58 16.04
CA ALA A 95 -21.38 -18.04 17.03
C ALA A 95 -21.64 -16.53 16.85
N LEU A 96 -20.72 -15.85 16.17
CA LEU A 96 -20.77 -14.42 15.93
C LEU A 96 -21.23 -14.04 14.51
N ALA A 97 -21.41 -15.01 13.60
CA ALA A 97 -21.65 -14.78 12.17
C ALA A 97 -22.83 -13.84 11.86
N ASP A 98 -23.90 -13.89 12.65
CA ASP A 98 -25.11 -13.07 12.45
C ASP A 98 -25.09 -11.76 13.26
N LYS A 99 -23.98 -11.44 13.91
CA LYS A 99 -23.84 -10.23 14.75
C LYS A 99 -23.13 -9.13 13.97
N PRO A 100 -23.68 -7.91 13.89
CA PRO A 100 -23.00 -6.81 13.24
C PRO A 100 -21.72 -6.43 14.01
N ALA A 101 -20.64 -6.15 13.28
CA ALA A 101 -19.33 -5.88 13.85
C ALA A 101 -19.37 -4.72 14.85
N GLU A 102 -20.09 -3.65 14.51
CA GLU A 102 -20.23 -2.45 15.32
C GLU A 102 -20.92 -2.75 16.66
N ALA A 103 -21.86 -3.69 16.70
CA ALA A 103 -22.49 -4.11 17.95
C ALA A 103 -21.55 -4.96 18.81
N LEU A 104 -20.67 -5.76 18.19
CA LEU A 104 -19.63 -6.49 18.90
C LEU A 104 -18.60 -5.52 19.49
N GLU A 105 -18.18 -4.52 18.73
CA GLU A 105 -17.26 -3.47 19.18
C GLU A 105 -17.84 -2.70 20.38
N ALA A 106 -19.08 -2.24 20.25
CA ALA A 106 -19.79 -1.56 21.35
C ALA A 106 -19.90 -2.45 22.59
N THR A 107 -20.18 -3.75 22.41
CA THR A 107 -20.22 -4.72 23.51
C THR A 107 -18.87 -4.87 24.19
N ILE A 108 -17.76 -4.91 23.45
CA ILE A 108 -16.41 -5.03 24.02
C ILE A 108 -16.02 -3.75 24.76
N LEU A 109 -16.27 -2.58 24.18
CA LEU A 109 -15.90 -1.30 24.78
C LEU A 109 -16.72 -0.99 26.03
N HIS A 110 -18.02 -1.26 26.01
CA HIS A 110 -18.96 -0.80 27.04
C HIS A 110 -19.54 -1.91 27.91
N GLY A 111 -19.26 -3.17 27.58
CA GLY A 111 -19.82 -4.32 28.29
C GLY A 111 -21.31 -4.49 28.02
N ARG A 112 -21.98 -5.27 28.88
CA ARG A 112 -23.43 -5.48 28.79
C ARG A 112 -24.07 -5.27 30.16
N THR A 113 -24.83 -4.19 30.29
CA THR A 113 -25.57 -3.86 31.51
C THR A 113 -26.44 -5.01 31.98
N GLY A 114 -26.41 -5.30 33.28
CA GLY A 114 -27.17 -6.41 33.87
C GLY A 114 -26.55 -7.79 33.64
N THR A 115 -25.33 -7.86 33.09
CA THR A 115 -24.57 -9.11 32.96
C THR A 115 -23.18 -8.97 33.61
N ALA A 116 -22.47 -10.10 33.72
CA ALA A 116 -21.08 -10.11 34.18
C ALA A 116 -20.05 -9.67 33.10
N MET A 117 -20.48 -9.33 31.88
CA MET A 117 -19.59 -8.89 30.80
C MET A 117 -19.14 -7.44 31.02
N PRO A 118 -17.88 -7.19 31.40
CA PRO A 118 -17.39 -5.83 31.67
C PRO A 118 -17.14 -5.06 30.37
N GLY A 119 -17.02 -3.74 30.47
CA GLY A 119 -16.54 -2.89 29.39
C GLY A 119 -15.04 -2.69 29.46
N TRP A 120 -14.37 -2.74 28.30
CA TRP A 120 -12.92 -2.70 28.19
C TRP A 120 -12.36 -1.39 27.63
N ALA A 121 -13.19 -0.35 27.44
CA ALA A 121 -12.74 0.97 26.98
C ALA A 121 -11.54 1.58 27.75
N PRO A 122 -11.34 1.34 29.06
CA PRO A 122 -10.12 1.81 29.75
C PRO A 122 -8.82 1.11 29.30
N HIS A 123 -8.91 -0.05 28.64
CA HIS A 123 -7.77 -0.90 28.26
C HIS A 123 -7.59 -1.03 26.75
N LEU A 124 -8.65 -0.82 25.97
CA LEU A 124 -8.68 -0.99 24.52
C LEU A 124 -9.06 0.32 23.84
N SER A 125 -8.30 0.68 22.80
CA SER A 125 -8.72 1.70 21.86
C SER A 125 -9.81 1.16 20.92
N GLU A 126 -10.50 2.06 20.21
CA GLU A 126 -11.42 1.66 19.13
C GLU A 126 -10.69 0.86 18.05
N ASN A 127 -9.45 1.22 17.74
CA ASN A 127 -8.64 0.52 16.75
C ASN A 127 -8.30 -0.91 17.19
N ASP A 128 -7.90 -1.09 18.45
CA ASP A 128 -7.66 -2.41 19.03
C ASP A 128 -8.94 -3.26 18.99
N THR A 129 -10.08 -2.65 19.34
CA THR A 129 -11.37 -3.34 19.38
C THR A 129 -11.83 -3.79 17.99
N ARG A 130 -11.73 -2.92 16.97
CA ARG A 130 -12.00 -3.28 15.58
C ARG A 130 -11.17 -4.47 15.13
N TRP A 131 -9.88 -4.46 15.47
CA TRP A 131 -9.00 -5.58 15.13
C TRP A 131 -9.43 -6.87 15.84
N ILE A 132 -9.74 -6.82 17.14
CA ILE A 132 -10.22 -7.98 17.90
C ILE A 132 -11.49 -8.56 17.26
N VAL A 133 -12.47 -7.71 16.95
CA VAL A 133 -13.74 -8.15 16.32
C VAL A 133 -13.50 -8.77 14.96
N SER A 134 -12.65 -8.16 14.13
CA SER A 134 -12.24 -8.71 12.84
C SER A 134 -11.66 -10.13 12.99
N GLU A 135 -10.76 -10.35 13.96
CA GLU A 135 -10.15 -11.67 14.16
C GLU A 135 -11.13 -12.68 14.78
N LEU A 136 -12.04 -12.25 15.66
CA LEU A 136 -13.09 -13.12 16.20
C LEU A 136 -14.01 -13.66 15.10
N LEU A 137 -14.38 -12.79 14.14
CA LEU A 137 -15.24 -13.15 13.00
C LEU A 137 -14.55 -14.07 11.99
N LYS A 138 -13.21 -14.03 11.89
CA LYS A 138 -12.43 -14.96 11.04
C LYS A 138 -12.09 -16.27 11.74
N GLY A 139 -12.07 -16.27 13.07
CA GLY A 139 -11.53 -17.33 13.90
C GLY A 139 -10.27 -16.83 14.60
N PHE A 140 -10.38 -16.61 15.91
CA PHE A 140 -9.36 -15.91 16.67
C PHE A 140 -8.04 -16.71 16.73
N PRO A 141 -6.87 -16.05 16.57
CA PRO A 141 -5.58 -16.71 16.66
C PRO A 141 -5.33 -17.31 18.04
N GLU A 142 -4.67 -18.47 18.08
CA GLU A 142 -4.25 -19.13 19.34
C GLU A 142 -3.10 -18.38 20.02
#